data_AF-A0A3S0GBI3-F1
#
_entry.id   AF-A0A3S0GBI3-F1
#
_cell.length_a   1.000
_cell.length_b   1.000
_cell.length_c   1.000
_cell.angle_alpha   90.00
_cell.angle_beta   90.00
_cell.angle_gamma   90.00
#
_symmetry.space_group_name_H-M   'P 1'
#
loop_
_entity.id
_entity.type
_entity.pdbx_description
1 polymer ?
#
loop_
_entity_poly.entity_id
_entity_poly.type
_entity_poly.pdbx_seq_one_letter_code
_entity_poly.pdbx_strand_id
1 'polypeptide(L)'
;MTKSEMVERLQKLSYHSDIQTLHAAEANFSRKMSNYVGYQTLLGAFTCLFLEAVLLHNRIIVPAVIMPISPEHGLFLGKLARCFATLRAARIAAGNGYPFQGLTMLRNIYDDCVLASAVLQGMTRFEALAGAKNGEAFDNERMKKNRISLERTIRRKMDGKESGLSDEILENLAVVDRMYDFETHGGQLSIAYHFGFILGKGPLPVVPEFDEQKAALFMNRDMETSWMVHRLLPHMQLDGHPSLPKNWGDKWKVIDESFNHVMLSLQDLGKPYFKSITEFVHAKFPFDASSRFRL
;
A
#
# COMPACT_ATOMS: atom_id res chain seq x y z
N MET A 1 4.71 41.60 18.00
CA MET A 1 3.82 40.49 18.40
C MET A 1 4.67 39.43 19.07
N THR A 2 4.47 39.20 20.35
CA THR A 2 5.19 38.16 21.09
C THR A 2 4.56 36.79 20.83
N LYS A 3 5.32 35.71 21.07
CA LYS A 3 4.81 34.33 20.97
C LYS A 3 3.57 34.10 21.86
N SER A 4 3.54 34.75 23.03
CA SER A 4 2.42 34.68 23.98
C SER A 4 1.17 35.38 23.43
N GLU A 5 1.32 36.58 22.86
CA GLU A 5 0.21 37.32 22.25
C GLU A 5 -0.42 36.56 21.07
N MET A 6 0.41 35.88 20.27
CA MET A 6 -0.08 35.08 19.15
C MET A 6 -0.93 33.89 19.64
N VAL A 7 -0.46 33.14 20.63
CA VAL A 7 -1.18 31.98 21.18
C VAL A 7 -2.51 32.40 21.80
N GLU A 8 -2.51 33.48 22.59
CA GLU A 8 -3.73 34.00 23.22
C GLU A 8 -4.76 34.46 22.18
N ARG A 9 -4.31 35.10 21.10
CA ARG A 9 -5.18 35.47 19.98
C ARG A 9 -5.76 34.25 19.27
N LEU A 10 -4.97 33.22 19.04
CA LEU A 10 -5.44 31.98 18.42
C LEU A 10 -6.45 31.23 19.30
N GLN A 11 -6.22 31.17 20.62
CA GLN A 11 -7.17 30.56 21.55
C GLN A 11 -8.51 31.30 21.60
N LYS A 12 -8.49 32.64 21.55
CA LYS A 12 -9.71 33.46 21.46
C LYS A 12 -10.48 33.28 20.15
N LEU A 13 -9.79 32.94 19.06
CA LEU A 13 -10.39 32.67 17.75
C LEU A 13 -10.83 31.21 17.58
N SER A 14 -10.33 30.29 18.42
CA SER A 14 -10.66 28.88 18.30
C SER A 14 -12.10 28.59 18.74
N TYR A 15 -12.95 28.26 17.77
CA TYR A 15 -14.32 27.81 18.00
C TYR A 15 -14.29 26.35 18.49
N HIS A 16 -14.15 26.18 19.81
CA HIS A 16 -13.97 24.87 20.43
C HIS A 16 -15.12 23.89 20.13
N SER A 17 -16.35 24.38 19.95
CA SER A 17 -17.53 23.57 19.57
C SER A 17 -17.43 22.96 18.17
N ASP A 18 -16.80 23.66 17.24
CA ASP A 18 -16.76 23.26 15.83
C ASP A 18 -15.72 22.17 15.61
N ILE A 19 -14.58 22.28 16.33
CA ILE A 19 -13.55 21.23 16.38
C ILE A 19 -14.10 19.96 17.04
N GLN A 20 -14.91 20.09 18.10
CA GLN A 20 -15.55 18.93 18.74
C GLN A 20 -16.51 18.22 17.78
N THR A 21 -17.23 18.97 16.95
CA THR A 21 -18.11 18.40 15.91
C THR A 21 -17.31 17.58 14.90
N LEU A 22 -16.18 18.11 14.43
CA LEU A 22 -15.27 17.37 13.55
C LEU A 22 -14.76 16.08 14.20
N HIS A 23 -14.20 16.16 15.41
CA HIS A 23 -13.68 14.98 16.12
C HIS A 23 -14.76 13.92 16.39
N ALA A 24 -15.98 14.34 16.71
CA ALA A 24 -17.10 13.43 16.91
C ALA A 24 -17.47 12.69 15.60
N ALA A 25 -17.41 13.38 14.47
CA ALA A 25 -17.66 12.77 13.16
C ALA A 25 -16.55 11.79 12.77
N GLU A 26 -15.28 12.15 12.96
CA GLU A 26 -14.12 11.27 12.74
C GLU A 26 -14.21 10.01 13.61
N ALA A 27 -14.54 10.17 14.90
CA ALA A 27 -14.74 9.04 15.82
C ALA A 27 -15.91 8.15 15.39
N ASN A 28 -17.01 8.74 14.91
CA ASN A 28 -18.14 7.99 14.38
C ASN A 28 -17.76 7.20 13.13
N PHE A 29 -17.01 7.79 12.20
CA PHE A 29 -16.50 7.11 11.00
C PHE A 29 -15.61 5.93 11.38
N SER A 30 -14.63 6.16 12.27
CA SER A 30 -13.74 5.13 12.80
C SER A 30 -14.50 3.96 13.42
N ARG A 31 -15.50 4.26 14.25
CA ARG A 31 -16.39 3.25 14.85
C ARG A 31 -17.14 2.45 13.79
N LYS A 32 -17.66 3.09 12.74
CA LYS A 32 -18.35 2.39 11.64
C LYS A 32 -17.39 1.49 10.85
N MET A 33 -16.18 1.95 10.54
CA MET A 33 -15.13 1.10 9.94
C MET A 33 -14.71 -0.07 10.84
N SER A 34 -14.79 0.08 12.15
CA SER A 34 -14.43 -0.99 13.09
C SER A 34 -15.40 -2.17 13.07
N ASN A 35 -16.61 -1.99 12.54
CA ASN A 35 -17.60 -3.07 12.39
C ASN A 35 -17.18 -4.13 11.35
N TYR A 36 -16.22 -3.82 10.46
CA TYR A 36 -15.68 -4.78 9.50
C TYR A 36 -14.60 -5.66 10.18
N VAL A 37 -15.03 -6.50 11.13
CA VAL A 37 -14.14 -7.26 12.03
C VAL A 37 -13.15 -8.12 11.27
N GLY A 38 -13.57 -8.83 10.22
CA GLY A 38 -12.66 -9.67 9.42
C GLY A 38 -11.49 -8.89 8.80
N TYR A 39 -11.79 -7.70 8.26
CA TYR A 39 -10.77 -6.78 7.73
C TYR A 39 -9.82 -6.31 8.83
N GLN A 40 -10.35 -5.89 9.99
CA GLN A 40 -9.52 -5.43 11.12
C GLN A 40 -8.63 -6.55 11.67
N THR A 41 -9.17 -7.76 11.84
CA THR A 41 -8.44 -8.92 12.36
C THR A 41 -7.30 -9.32 11.44
N LEU A 42 -7.55 -9.43 10.13
CA LEU A 42 -6.53 -9.84 9.18
C LEU A 42 -5.42 -8.79 9.06
N LEU A 43 -5.76 -7.50 8.95
CA LEU A 43 -4.74 -6.45 8.90
C LEU A 43 -4.00 -6.26 10.23
N GLY A 44 -4.65 -6.54 11.35
CA GLY A 44 -4.01 -6.62 12.67
C GLY A 44 -2.97 -7.75 12.70
N ALA A 45 -3.34 -8.95 12.26
CA ALA A 45 -2.44 -10.10 12.18
C ALA A 45 -1.24 -9.83 11.24
N PHE A 46 -1.50 -9.29 10.04
CA PHE A 46 -0.46 -8.85 9.11
C PHE A 46 0.48 -7.82 9.75
N THR A 47 -0.07 -6.82 10.45
CA THR A 47 0.73 -5.78 11.12
C THR A 47 1.65 -6.39 12.18
N CYS A 48 1.12 -7.30 13.00
CA CYS A 48 1.92 -8.00 14.01
C CYS A 48 3.02 -8.85 13.38
N LEU A 49 2.72 -9.61 12.32
CA LEU A 49 3.71 -10.44 11.64
C LEU A 49 4.81 -9.59 10.98
N PHE A 50 4.46 -8.46 10.38
CA PHE A 50 5.43 -7.54 9.78
C PHE A 50 6.42 -7.02 10.84
N LEU A 51 5.89 -6.56 11.99
CA LEU A 51 6.73 -6.08 13.09
C LEU A 51 7.59 -7.21 13.67
N GLU A 52 7.04 -8.42 13.81
CA GLU A 52 7.80 -9.61 14.21
C GLU A 52 8.93 -9.91 13.22
N ALA A 53 8.69 -9.85 11.91
CA ALA A 53 9.71 -10.06 10.88
C ALA A 53 10.86 -9.05 10.99
N VAL A 54 10.54 -7.76 11.20
CA VAL A 54 11.55 -6.70 11.41
C VAL A 54 12.37 -6.97 12.68
N LEU A 55 11.71 -7.35 13.78
CA LEU A 55 12.40 -7.67 15.03
C LEU A 55 13.33 -8.88 14.87
N LEU A 56 12.87 -9.95 14.20
CA LEU A 56 13.66 -11.14 13.94
C LEU A 56 14.83 -10.85 12.98
N HIS A 57 14.61 -10.04 11.95
CA HIS A 57 15.67 -9.60 11.05
C HIS A 57 16.80 -8.90 11.82
N ASN A 58 16.45 -7.95 12.70
CA ASN A 58 17.44 -7.22 13.50
C ASN A 58 18.14 -8.10 14.55
N ARG A 59 17.47 -9.13 15.08
CA ARG A 59 18.01 -9.99 16.16
C ARG A 59 18.75 -11.23 15.66
N ILE A 60 18.37 -11.78 14.51
CA ILE A 60 18.86 -13.06 14.00
C ILE A 60 19.68 -12.85 12.73
N ILE A 61 19.14 -12.11 11.76
CA ILE A 61 19.77 -11.99 10.44
C ILE A 61 20.96 -11.03 10.53
N VAL A 62 20.74 -9.78 10.96
CA VAL A 62 21.80 -8.76 11.00
C VAL A 62 23.04 -9.22 11.78
N PRO A 63 22.94 -9.82 12.99
CA PRO A 63 24.12 -10.26 13.72
C PRO A 63 24.85 -11.45 13.08
N ALA A 64 24.16 -12.24 12.26
CA ALA A 64 24.75 -13.39 11.57
C ALA A 64 25.41 -13.03 10.22
N VAL A 65 25.22 -11.79 9.75
CA VAL A 65 25.82 -11.31 8.51
C VAL A 65 27.28 -10.95 8.76
N ILE A 66 28.18 -11.76 8.20
CA ILE A 66 29.64 -11.59 8.31
C ILE A 66 30.25 -10.90 7.08
N MET A 67 29.49 -10.82 5.98
CA MET A 67 29.89 -10.19 4.73
C MET A 67 29.09 -8.89 4.48
N PRO A 68 29.60 -7.94 3.69
CA PRO A 68 28.83 -6.75 3.35
C PRO A 68 27.48 -7.11 2.70
N ILE A 69 26.38 -6.59 3.26
CA ILE A 69 25.05 -6.72 2.66
C ILE A 69 25.04 -5.94 1.33
N SER A 70 24.51 -6.57 0.28
CA SER A 70 24.32 -5.90 -1.01
C SER A 70 23.52 -4.60 -0.84
N PRO A 71 23.94 -3.47 -1.43
CA PRO A 71 23.16 -2.22 -1.42
C PRO A 71 21.71 -2.42 -1.90
N GLU A 72 21.48 -3.37 -2.81
CA GLU A 72 20.16 -3.74 -3.31
C GLU A 72 19.23 -4.26 -2.21
N HIS A 73 19.76 -5.05 -1.26
CA HIS A 73 18.96 -5.53 -0.12
C HIS A 73 18.61 -4.39 0.83
N GLY A 74 19.56 -3.48 1.09
CA GLY A 74 19.29 -2.26 1.86
C GLY A 74 18.20 -1.39 1.23
N LEU A 75 18.25 -1.19 -0.09
CA LEU A 75 17.22 -0.48 -0.85
C LEU A 75 15.86 -1.19 -0.76
N PHE A 76 15.85 -2.52 -0.88
CA PHE A 76 14.64 -3.32 -0.71
C PHE A 76 14.02 -3.16 0.69
N LEU A 77 14.80 -3.33 1.75
CA LEU A 77 14.34 -3.18 3.14
C LEU A 77 13.79 -1.77 3.39
N GLY A 78 14.47 -0.74 2.90
CA GLY A 78 13.99 0.65 2.96
C GLY A 78 12.65 0.84 2.25
N LYS A 79 12.48 0.23 1.06
CA LYS A 79 11.22 0.27 0.31
C LYS A 79 10.10 -0.47 1.03
N LEU A 80 10.39 -1.63 1.62
CA LEU A 80 9.44 -2.43 2.38
C LEU A 80 8.96 -1.70 3.64
N ALA A 81 9.90 -1.11 4.40
CA ALA A 81 9.59 -0.28 5.57
C ALA A 81 8.74 0.95 5.18
N ARG A 82 9.06 1.61 4.06
CA ARG A 82 8.24 2.71 3.54
C ARG A 82 6.83 2.24 3.18
N CYS A 83 6.66 1.13 2.47
CA CYS A 83 5.34 0.59 2.12
C CYS A 83 4.50 0.34 3.38
N PHE A 84 5.08 -0.27 4.42
CA PHE A 84 4.39 -0.50 5.68
C PHE A 84 4.00 0.82 6.38
N ALA A 85 4.90 1.79 6.47
CA ALA A 85 4.61 3.10 7.06
C ALA A 85 3.48 3.82 6.30
N THR A 86 3.50 3.77 4.97
CA THR A 86 2.46 4.34 4.12
C THR A 86 1.12 3.59 4.27
N LEU A 87 1.12 2.26 4.41
CA LEU A 87 -0.11 1.49 4.69
C LEU A 87 -0.74 1.95 6.02
N ARG A 88 0.08 2.11 7.05
CA ARG A 88 -0.37 2.64 8.36
C ARG A 88 -0.94 4.05 8.23
N ALA A 89 -0.28 4.94 7.51
CA ALA A 89 -0.75 6.29 7.28
C ALA A 89 -2.09 6.31 6.51
N ALA A 90 -2.22 5.49 5.47
CA ALA A 90 -3.44 5.36 4.68
C ALA A 90 -4.63 4.91 5.53
N ARG A 91 -4.43 3.93 6.42
CA ARG A 91 -5.45 3.46 7.37
C ARG A 91 -5.85 4.50 8.39
N ILE A 92 -4.91 5.30 8.89
CA ILE A 92 -5.21 6.40 9.82
C ILE A 92 -6.07 7.45 9.12
N ALA A 93 -5.68 7.86 7.89
CA ALA A 93 -6.46 8.81 7.11
C ALA A 93 -7.89 8.29 6.84
N ALA A 94 -8.01 7.04 6.38
CA ALA A 94 -9.31 6.42 6.12
C ALA A 94 -10.15 6.27 7.40
N GLY A 95 -9.55 5.81 8.50
CA GLY A 95 -10.23 5.65 9.79
C GLY A 95 -10.77 6.95 10.36
N ASN A 96 -10.10 8.08 10.07
CA ASN A 96 -10.58 9.42 10.43
C ASN A 96 -11.54 10.01 9.39
N GLY A 97 -12.10 9.21 8.48
CA GLY A 97 -13.12 9.68 7.54
C GLY A 97 -12.60 10.25 6.22
N TYR A 98 -11.31 10.03 5.90
CA TYR A 98 -10.69 10.45 4.65
C TYR A 98 -10.24 9.26 3.77
N PRO A 99 -11.14 8.33 3.39
CA PRO A 99 -10.79 7.12 2.66
C PRO A 99 -10.15 7.40 1.30
N PHE A 100 -10.55 8.48 0.62
CA PHE A 100 -9.95 8.87 -0.65
C PHE A 100 -8.50 9.35 -0.50
N GLN A 101 -8.17 10.05 0.59
CA GLN A 101 -6.76 10.38 0.90
C GLN A 101 -5.96 9.12 1.23
N GLY A 102 -6.58 8.15 1.91
CA GLY A 102 -6.01 6.82 2.08
C GLY A 102 -5.74 6.14 0.73
N LEU A 103 -6.70 6.17 -0.20
CA LEU A 103 -6.57 5.55 -1.53
C LEU A 103 -5.41 6.13 -2.34
N THR A 104 -5.18 7.44 -2.30
CA THR A 104 -4.04 8.04 -3.04
C THR A 104 -2.70 7.51 -2.54
N MET A 105 -2.58 7.27 -1.23
CA MET A 105 -1.40 6.63 -0.64
C MET A 105 -1.24 5.18 -1.11
N LEU A 106 -2.34 4.42 -1.17
CA LEU A 106 -2.32 3.02 -1.60
C LEU A 106 -1.96 2.85 -3.08
N ARG A 107 -2.26 3.84 -3.95
CA ARG A 107 -1.83 3.82 -5.36
C ARG A 107 -0.30 3.73 -5.48
N ASN A 108 0.41 4.51 -4.67
CA ASN A 108 1.87 4.51 -4.65
C ASN A 108 2.41 3.17 -4.13
N ILE A 109 1.79 2.59 -3.09
CA ILE A 109 2.19 1.29 -2.56
C ILE A 109 2.04 0.19 -3.61
N TYR A 110 0.95 0.21 -4.39
CA TYR A 110 0.74 -0.76 -5.47
C TYR A 110 1.88 -0.70 -6.49
N ASP A 111 2.17 0.48 -7.05
CA ASP A 111 3.30 0.64 -7.98
C ASP A 111 4.60 0.18 -7.36
N ASP A 112 4.81 0.55 -6.09
CA ASP A 112 6.01 0.20 -5.38
C ASP A 112 6.22 -1.31 -5.23
N CYS A 113 5.14 -2.02 -4.93
CA CYS A 113 5.15 -3.47 -4.78
C CYS A 113 5.35 -4.16 -6.13
N VAL A 114 4.70 -3.69 -7.20
CA VAL A 114 4.88 -4.22 -8.56
C VAL A 114 6.34 -4.09 -9.01
N LEU A 115 6.93 -2.90 -8.83
CA LEU A 115 8.33 -2.66 -9.17
C LEU A 115 9.29 -3.48 -8.30
N ALA A 116 9.02 -3.60 -7.00
CA ALA A 116 9.83 -4.42 -6.10
C ALA A 116 9.79 -5.90 -6.50
N SER A 117 8.61 -6.43 -6.80
CA SER A 117 8.47 -7.81 -7.25
C SER A 117 9.22 -8.07 -8.56
N ALA A 118 9.16 -7.14 -9.50
CA ALA A 118 9.93 -7.25 -10.75
C ALA A 118 11.45 -7.32 -10.51
N VAL A 119 11.98 -6.55 -9.55
CA VAL A 119 13.40 -6.64 -9.15
C VAL A 119 13.71 -8.00 -8.53
N LEU A 120 12.87 -8.48 -7.60
CA LEU A 120 13.08 -9.76 -6.91
C LEU A 120 12.98 -10.96 -7.86
N GLN A 121 12.24 -10.82 -8.97
CA GLN A 121 12.18 -11.80 -10.07
C GLN A 121 13.32 -11.64 -11.09
N GLY A 122 14.27 -10.71 -10.86
CA GLY A 122 15.44 -10.51 -11.72
C GLY A 122 15.18 -9.76 -13.02
N MET A 123 14.04 -9.06 -13.16
CA MET A 123 13.74 -8.28 -14.37
C MET A 123 14.55 -6.99 -14.47
N THR A 124 15.03 -6.48 -13.34
CA THR A 124 15.79 -5.23 -13.19
C THR A 124 16.49 -5.19 -11.82
N ARG A 125 16.99 -4.02 -11.41
CA ARG A 125 17.65 -3.76 -10.11
C ARG A 125 17.05 -2.52 -9.42
N PHE A 126 17.13 -2.42 -8.09
CA PHE A 126 16.61 -1.25 -7.36
C PHE A 126 17.36 0.03 -7.73
N GLU A 127 18.66 -0.02 -7.97
CA GLU A 127 19.43 1.14 -8.44
C GLU A 127 18.91 1.66 -9.79
N ALA A 128 18.58 0.76 -10.71
CA ALA A 128 18.02 1.12 -12.01
C ALA A 128 16.63 1.76 -11.87
N LEU A 129 15.82 1.32 -10.89
CA LEU A 129 14.53 1.97 -10.55
C LEU A 129 14.71 3.39 -10.02
N ALA A 130 15.86 3.74 -9.44
CA ALA A 130 16.16 5.13 -9.10
C ALA A 130 16.55 5.98 -10.33
N GLY A 131 16.65 5.38 -11.52
CA GLY A 131 17.09 6.03 -12.75
C GLY A 131 18.61 6.11 -12.90
N ALA A 132 19.36 5.52 -11.97
CA ALA A 132 20.81 5.49 -12.00
C ALA A 132 21.34 4.53 -13.06
N LYS A 133 22.49 4.89 -13.66
CA LYS A 133 23.30 4.02 -14.51
C LYS A 133 24.72 4.00 -13.98
N ASN A 134 25.35 2.83 -13.99
CA ASN A 134 26.69 2.65 -13.45
C ASN A 134 27.69 3.62 -14.09
N GLY A 135 28.40 4.38 -13.25
CA GLY A 135 29.44 5.32 -13.68
C GLY A 135 28.95 6.67 -14.22
N GLU A 136 27.64 6.92 -14.24
CA GLU A 136 27.11 8.23 -14.66
C GLU A 136 27.04 9.23 -13.49
N ALA A 137 27.40 10.49 -13.75
CA ALA A 137 27.19 11.58 -12.81
C ALA A 137 25.68 11.84 -12.59
N PHE A 138 25.33 12.31 -11.38
CA PHE A 138 23.96 12.64 -11.01
C PHE A 138 23.37 13.73 -11.93
N ASP A 139 22.24 13.43 -12.54
CA ASP A 139 21.46 14.34 -13.39
C ASP A 139 19.98 14.05 -13.17
N ASN A 140 19.28 14.98 -12.52
CA ASN A 140 17.91 14.80 -12.08
C ASN A 140 16.94 14.55 -13.26
N GLU A 141 17.07 15.29 -14.36
CA GLU A 141 16.15 15.16 -15.50
C GLU A 141 16.41 13.86 -16.26
N ARG A 142 17.69 13.50 -16.46
CA ARG A 142 18.04 12.23 -17.08
C ARG A 142 17.61 11.03 -16.23
N MET A 143 17.87 11.06 -14.93
CA MET A 143 17.45 9.99 -14.01
C MET A 143 15.94 9.84 -13.98
N LYS A 144 15.19 10.95 -13.93
CA LYS A 144 13.73 10.94 -14.02
C LYS A 144 13.24 10.30 -15.33
N LYS A 145 13.83 10.66 -16.47
CA LYS A 145 13.48 10.07 -17.78
C LYS A 145 13.79 8.58 -17.83
N ASN A 146 14.96 8.17 -17.33
CA ASN A 146 15.36 6.76 -17.26
C ASN A 146 14.39 5.96 -16.39
N ARG A 147 14.06 6.47 -15.20
CA ARG A 147 13.10 5.86 -14.28
C ARG A 147 11.75 5.65 -14.95
N ILE A 148 11.14 6.70 -15.52
CA ILE A 148 9.82 6.62 -16.15
C ILE A 148 9.82 5.59 -17.30
N SER A 149 10.89 5.57 -18.11
CA SER A 149 11.03 4.62 -19.21
C SER A 149 11.10 3.16 -18.70
N LEU A 150 11.88 2.93 -17.65
CA LEU A 150 12.03 1.62 -17.03
C LEU A 150 10.73 1.17 -16.35
N GLU A 151 10.09 2.03 -15.56
CA GLU A 151 8.81 1.76 -14.91
C GLU A 151 7.75 1.33 -15.94
N ARG A 152 7.61 2.07 -17.05
CA ARG A 152 6.70 1.69 -18.15
C ARG A 152 7.02 0.32 -18.73
N THR A 153 8.30 0.00 -18.90
CA THR A 153 8.74 -1.30 -19.42
C THR A 153 8.40 -2.43 -18.45
N ILE A 154 8.63 -2.22 -17.15
CA ILE A 154 8.29 -3.19 -16.10
C ILE A 154 6.78 -3.38 -16.02
N ARG A 155 5.99 -2.31 -16.03
CA ARG A 155 4.52 -2.38 -16.02
C ARG A 155 4.00 -3.23 -17.18
N ARG A 156 4.51 -3.05 -18.39
CA ARG A 156 4.12 -3.92 -19.53
C ARG A 156 4.31 -5.41 -19.25
N LYS A 157 5.37 -5.79 -18.53
CA LYS A 157 5.72 -7.18 -18.18
C LYS A 157 5.05 -7.68 -16.89
N MET A 158 4.59 -6.79 -16.02
CA MET A 158 3.99 -7.15 -14.74
C MET A 158 2.47 -7.18 -14.82
N ASP A 159 1.85 -6.12 -15.36
CA ASP A 159 0.39 -5.94 -15.41
C ASP A 159 -0.11 -5.40 -16.76
N GLY A 160 0.71 -5.46 -17.80
CA GLY A 160 0.33 -5.10 -19.16
C GLY A 160 0.32 -6.28 -20.13
N LYS A 161 0.25 -5.96 -21.41
CA LYS A 161 0.16 -6.94 -22.51
C LYS A 161 1.32 -7.95 -22.61
N GLU A 162 2.48 -7.66 -22.01
CA GLU A 162 3.65 -8.58 -22.00
C GLU A 162 3.69 -9.42 -20.72
N SER A 163 2.65 -9.36 -19.87
CA SER A 163 2.64 -10.03 -18.58
C SER A 163 2.32 -11.52 -18.63
N GLY A 164 1.74 -12.00 -19.73
CA GLY A 164 1.23 -13.37 -19.82
C GLY A 164 -0.06 -13.61 -19.03
N LEU A 165 -0.69 -12.56 -18.48
CA LEU A 165 -2.05 -12.61 -17.97
C LEU A 165 -3.04 -12.61 -19.14
N SER A 166 -4.24 -13.18 -18.94
CA SER A 166 -5.29 -13.16 -19.96
C SER A 166 -5.82 -11.74 -20.18
N ASP A 167 -6.39 -11.49 -21.36
CA ASP A 167 -6.99 -10.19 -21.69
C ASP A 167 -8.11 -9.82 -20.70
N GLU A 168 -8.90 -10.80 -20.26
CA GLU A 168 -9.95 -10.61 -19.24
C GLU A 168 -9.37 -10.08 -17.92
N ILE A 169 -8.25 -10.65 -17.45
CA ILE A 169 -7.57 -10.18 -16.23
C ILE A 169 -7.07 -8.76 -16.44
N LEU A 170 -6.42 -8.48 -17.58
CA LEU A 170 -5.85 -7.17 -17.87
C LEU A 170 -6.95 -6.09 -17.95
N GLU A 171 -8.08 -6.39 -18.56
CA GLU A 171 -9.23 -5.48 -18.63
C GLU A 171 -9.79 -5.16 -17.24
N ASN A 172 -9.96 -6.19 -16.40
CA ASN A 172 -10.44 -6.03 -15.02
C ASN A 172 -9.46 -5.23 -14.15
N LEU A 173 -8.16 -5.55 -14.21
CA LEU A 173 -7.12 -4.78 -13.51
C LEU A 173 -7.11 -3.32 -13.99
N ALA A 174 -7.28 -3.08 -15.28
CA ALA A 174 -7.35 -1.73 -15.82
C ALA A 174 -8.60 -0.96 -15.36
N VAL A 175 -9.73 -1.62 -15.13
CA VAL A 175 -10.91 -0.98 -14.52
C VAL A 175 -10.58 -0.51 -13.11
N VAL A 176 -9.96 -1.38 -12.32
CA VAL A 176 -9.56 -1.10 -10.93
C VAL A 176 -8.54 0.04 -10.88
N ASP A 177 -7.48 -0.03 -11.69
CA ASP A 177 -6.46 1.01 -11.76
C ASP A 177 -7.05 2.36 -12.23
N ARG A 178 -7.95 2.38 -13.23
CA ARG A 178 -8.62 3.62 -13.66
C ARG A 178 -9.45 4.25 -12.54
N MET A 179 -10.14 3.45 -11.72
CA MET A 179 -10.90 3.98 -10.58
C MET A 179 -9.98 4.68 -9.58
N TYR A 180 -8.79 4.14 -9.33
CA TYR A 180 -7.82 4.76 -8.42
C TYR A 180 -7.13 5.97 -9.03
N ASP A 181 -6.75 5.89 -10.30
CA ASP A 181 -6.14 6.99 -11.04
C ASP A 181 -7.08 8.21 -11.10
N PHE A 182 -8.39 7.97 -11.19
CA PHE A 182 -9.41 9.01 -11.18
C PHE A 182 -9.44 9.81 -9.87
N GLU A 183 -9.11 9.21 -8.72
CA GLU A 183 -8.95 9.96 -7.47
C GLU A 183 -7.56 10.61 -7.35
N THR A 184 -6.49 9.90 -7.72
CA THR A 184 -5.12 10.42 -7.53
C THR A 184 -4.80 11.61 -8.43
N HIS A 185 -5.43 11.70 -9.61
CA HIS A 185 -5.25 12.82 -10.53
C HIS A 185 -6.35 13.86 -10.39
N GLY A 186 -6.25 14.66 -9.32
CA GLY A 186 -7.08 15.85 -9.11
C GLY A 186 -8.33 15.63 -8.25
N GLY A 187 -8.44 14.51 -7.54
CA GLY A 187 -9.51 14.27 -6.58
C GLY A 187 -10.89 14.18 -7.23
N GLN A 188 -10.98 13.64 -8.45
CA GLN A 188 -12.22 13.70 -9.23
C GLN A 188 -13.31 12.81 -8.63
N LEU A 189 -12.97 11.69 -7.97
CA LEU A 189 -13.95 10.92 -7.19
C LEU A 189 -14.44 11.77 -6.01
N SER A 190 -13.53 12.35 -5.23
CA SER A 190 -13.89 13.25 -4.12
C SER A 190 -14.84 14.36 -4.57
N ILE A 191 -14.55 15.02 -5.69
CA ILE A 191 -15.41 16.07 -6.28
C ILE A 191 -16.77 15.51 -6.70
N ALA A 192 -16.81 14.35 -7.36
CA ALA A 192 -18.05 13.71 -7.77
C ALA A 192 -18.97 13.39 -6.58
N TYR A 193 -18.41 12.97 -5.44
CA TYR A 193 -19.18 12.77 -4.21
C TYR A 193 -19.67 14.09 -3.57
N HIS A 194 -19.16 15.23 -3.99
CA HIS A 194 -19.58 16.56 -3.53
C HIS A 194 -20.53 17.25 -4.51
N PHE A 195 -21.00 16.55 -5.55
CA PHE A 195 -21.83 17.16 -6.61
C PHE A 195 -23.16 17.70 -6.09
N GLY A 196 -23.71 17.12 -5.02
CA GLY A 196 -24.90 17.66 -4.34
C GLY A 196 -24.69 19.10 -3.86
N PHE A 197 -23.54 19.39 -3.25
CA PHE A 197 -23.16 20.75 -2.86
C PHE A 197 -22.94 21.65 -4.09
N ILE A 198 -22.22 21.16 -5.10
CA ILE A 198 -21.93 21.91 -6.34
C ILE A 198 -23.23 22.35 -7.04
N LEU A 199 -24.27 21.52 -7.00
CA LEU A 199 -25.59 21.82 -7.54
C LEU A 199 -26.48 22.65 -6.60
N GLY A 200 -25.98 23.10 -5.45
CA GLY A 200 -26.75 23.85 -4.45
C GLY A 200 -27.80 23.03 -3.72
N LYS A 201 -27.69 21.69 -3.76
CA LYS A 201 -28.65 20.74 -3.16
C LYS A 201 -28.23 20.23 -1.78
N GLY A 202 -27.11 20.71 -1.24
CA GLY A 202 -26.59 20.28 0.06
C GLY A 202 -25.54 21.23 0.63
N PRO A 203 -25.15 21.04 1.90
CA PRO A 203 -24.12 21.84 2.54
C PRO A 203 -22.73 21.50 1.98
N LEU A 204 -21.75 22.39 2.20
CA LEU A 204 -20.34 22.10 1.91
C LEU A 204 -19.87 20.93 2.78
N PRO A 205 -19.38 19.82 2.20
CA PRO A 205 -19.03 18.61 2.95
C PRO A 205 -17.63 18.76 3.57
N VAL A 206 -17.55 19.49 4.69
CA VAL A 206 -16.31 19.69 5.46
C VAL A 206 -16.16 18.70 6.62
N VAL A 207 -17.28 18.14 7.10
CA VAL A 207 -17.29 17.14 8.17
C VAL A 207 -17.36 15.75 7.51
N PRO A 208 -16.51 14.79 7.90
CA PRO A 208 -16.53 13.46 7.31
C PRO A 208 -17.83 12.73 7.67
N GLU A 209 -18.48 12.17 6.66
CA GLU A 209 -19.65 11.33 6.81
C GLU A 209 -19.32 9.90 6.40
N PHE A 210 -19.83 8.92 7.16
CA PHE A 210 -19.61 7.52 6.81
C PHE A 210 -20.41 7.17 5.55
N ASP A 211 -19.66 6.75 4.53
CA ASP A 211 -20.18 6.22 3.29
C ASP A 211 -19.59 4.82 3.10
N GLU A 212 -20.46 3.82 3.02
CA GLU A 212 -20.06 2.42 2.92
C GLU A 212 -19.32 2.13 1.60
N GLN A 213 -19.66 2.80 0.51
CA GLN A 213 -18.98 2.59 -0.78
C GLN A 213 -17.57 3.15 -0.75
N LYS A 214 -17.38 4.36 -0.19
CA LYS A 214 -16.04 4.94 0.00
C LYS A 214 -15.17 4.07 0.90
N ALA A 215 -15.74 3.59 2.01
CA ALA A 215 -15.04 2.71 2.94
C ALA A 215 -14.68 1.37 2.26
N ALA A 216 -15.61 0.75 1.54
CA ALA A 216 -15.36 -0.50 0.82
C ALA A 216 -14.28 -0.35 -0.25
N LEU A 217 -14.29 0.74 -1.03
CA LEU A 217 -13.28 1.01 -2.05
C LEU A 217 -11.87 1.08 -1.43
N PHE A 218 -11.73 1.79 -0.31
CA PHE A 218 -10.49 1.85 0.45
C PHE A 218 -10.08 0.48 1.00
N MET A 219 -10.98 -0.22 1.71
CA MET A 219 -10.67 -1.51 2.35
C MET A 219 -10.23 -2.56 1.33
N ASN A 220 -10.86 -2.61 0.16
CA ASN A 220 -10.49 -3.54 -0.91
C ASN A 220 -9.06 -3.29 -1.41
N ARG A 221 -8.69 -2.02 -1.64
CA ARG A 221 -7.34 -1.66 -2.10
C ARG A 221 -6.29 -1.86 -1.01
N ASP A 222 -6.65 -1.59 0.25
CA ASP A 222 -5.75 -1.82 1.38
C ASP A 222 -5.47 -3.31 1.56
N MET A 223 -6.49 -4.16 1.42
CA MET A 223 -6.34 -5.62 1.45
C MET A 223 -5.41 -6.12 0.35
N GLU A 224 -5.62 -5.67 -0.89
CA GLU A 224 -4.78 -6.03 -2.03
C GLU A 224 -3.31 -5.62 -1.81
N THR A 225 -3.08 -4.35 -1.52
CA THR A 225 -1.72 -3.83 -1.35
C THR A 225 -1.03 -4.38 -0.10
N SER A 226 -1.78 -4.67 0.97
CA SER A 226 -1.25 -5.39 2.15
C SER A 226 -0.82 -6.80 1.80
N TRP A 227 -1.60 -7.50 0.98
CA TRP A 227 -1.26 -8.85 0.54
C TRP A 227 0.01 -8.85 -0.32
N MET A 228 0.15 -7.88 -1.23
CA MET A 228 1.37 -7.69 -2.01
C MET A 228 2.59 -7.42 -1.11
N VAL A 229 2.47 -6.53 -0.11
CA VAL A 229 3.55 -6.28 0.86
C VAL A 229 3.87 -7.54 1.68
N HIS A 230 2.85 -8.29 2.10
CA HIS A 230 2.99 -9.56 2.82
C HIS A 230 3.80 -10.58 2.01
N ARG A 231 3.52 -10.69 0.71
CA ARG A 231 4.25 -11.57 -0.21
C ARG A 231 5.69 -11.15 -0.45
N LEU A 232 6.03 -9.87 -0.28
CA LEU A 232 7.42 -9.40 -0.38
C LEU A 232 8.23 -9.68 0.90
N LEU A 233 7.56 -9.81 2.06
CA LEU A 233 8.17 -9.95 3.38
C LEU A 233 9.25 -11.05 3.52
N PRO A 234 9.11 -12.25 2.90
CA PRO A 234 10.12 -13.31 3.01
C PRO A 234 11.51 -12.89 2.53
N HIS A 235 11.61 -11.98 1.57
CA HIS A 235 12.89 -11.45 1.06
C HIS A 235 13.64 -10.55 2.05
N MET A 236 13.13 -10.36 3.27
CA MET A 236 13.96 -9.86 4.37
C MET A 236 15.06 -10.87 4.76
N GLN A 237 14.88 -12.15 4.42
CA GLN A 237 15.86 -13.21 4.55
C GLN A 237 16.92 -13.10 3.46
N LEU A 238 18.18 -13.37 3.81
CA LEU A 238 19.30 -13.41 2.87
C LEU A 238 19.63 -14.85 2.47
N ASP A 239 20.03 -15.06 1.22
CA ASP A 239 20.63 -16.32 0.80
C ASP A 239 21.94 -16.60 1.56
N GLY A 240 22.16 -17.86 1.94
CA GLY A 240 23.34 -18.28 2.71
C GLY A 240 23.36 -17.86 4.18
N HIS A 241 22.29 -17.24 4.70
CA HIS A 241 22.20 -16.77 6.09
C HIS A 241 21.12 -17.51 6.88
N PRO A 242 21.12 -17.45 8.23
CA PRO A 242 20.09 -18.09 9.04
C PRO A 242 18.68 -17.70 8.61
N SER A 243 17.82 -18.71 8.47
CA SER A 243 16.40 -18.52 8.17
C SER A 243 15.68 -17.85 9.34
N LEU A 244 14.55 -17.23 9.05
CA LEU A 244 13.58 -16.94 10.10
C LEU A 244 13.09 -18.27 10.74
N PRO A 245 12.73 -18.24 12.03
CA PRO A 245 12.21 -19.42 12.74
C PRO A 245 11.01 -20.07 12.02
N LYS A 246 10.90 -21.40 12.09
CA LYS A 246 9.82 -22.16 11.41
C LYS A 246 8.41 -21.64 11.75
N ASN A 247 8.17 -21.32 13.03
CA ASN A 247 6.88 -20.80 13.49
C ASN A 247 6.53 -19.44 12.85
N TRP A 248 7.50 -18.66 12.40
CA TRP A 248 7.24 -17.44 11.62
C TRP A 248 6.69 -17.79 10.24
N GLY A 249 7.27 -18.78 9.56
CA GLY A 249 6.79 -19.25 8.26
C GLY A 249 5.38 -19.85 8.32
N ASP A 250 5.06 -20.56 9.40
CA ASP A 250 3.70 -21.09 9.62
C ASP A 250 2.68 -19.94 9.78
N LYS A 251 3.01 -18.89 10.55
CA LYS A 251 2.16 -17.68 10.67
C LYS A 251 2.02 -16.95 9.34
N TRP A 252 3.12 -16.82 8.59
CA TRP A 252 3.12 -16.18 7.27
C TRP A 252 2.14 -16.86 6.34
N LYS A 253 2.14 -18.20 6.31
CA LYS A 253 1.26 -19.01 5.48
C LYS A 253 -0.22 -18.81 5.84
N VAL A 254 -0.55 -18.84 7.13
CA VAL A 254 -1.94 -18.61 7.60
C VAL A 254 -2.45 -17.23 7.17
N ILE A 255 -1.63 -16.19 7.30
CA ILE A 255 -2.01 -14.83 6.89
C ILE A 255 -2.17 -14.75 5.37
N ASP A 256 -1.27 -15.40 4.62
CA ASP A 256 -1.33 -15.44 3.16
C ASP A 256 -2.61 -16.12 2.64
N GLU A 257 -2.91 -17.31 3.19
CA GLU A 257 -4.14 -18.05 2.90
C GLU A 257 -5.39 -17.26 3.27
N SER A 258 -5.33 -16.48 4.36
CA SER A 258 -6.43 -15.62 4.79
C SER A 258 -6.69 -14.47 3.82
N PHE A 259 -5.64 -13.81 3.29
CA PHE A 259 -5.80 -12.82 2.23
C PHE A 259 -6.45 -13.43 0.99
N ASN A 260 -5.95 -14.57 0.54
CA ASN A 260 -6.51 -15.29 -0.61
C ASN A 260 -7.98 -15.66 -0.37
N HIS A 261 -8.32 -16.20 0.80
CA HIS A 261 -9.69 -16.56 1.15
C HIS A 261 -10.64 -15.37 1.14
N VAL A 262 -10.22 -14.22 1.69
CA VAL A 262 -11.03 -12.99 1.65
C VAL A 262 -11.27 -12.53 0.21
N MET A 263 -10.24 -12.52 -0.64
CA MET A 263 -10.39 -12.10 -2.04
C MET A 263 -11.32 -13.02 -2.82
N LEU A 264 -11.20 -14.34 -2.63
CA LEU A 264 -12.12 -15.31 -3.23
C LEU A 264 -13.56 -15.16 -2.71
N SER A 265 -13.73 -14.90 -1.41
CA SER A 265 -15.07 -14.64 -0.84
C SER A 265 -15.71 -13.38 -1.43
N LEU A 266 -14.92 -12.35 -1.74
CA LEU A 266 -15.40 -11.13 -2.40
C LEU A 266 -15.72 -11.36 -3.88
N GLN A 267 -15.05 -12.30 -4.55
CA GLN A 267 -15.40 -12.74 -5.89
C GLN A 267 -16.79 -13.39 -5.91
N ASP A 268 -17.11 -14.25 -4.93
CA ASP A 268 -18.40 -14.94 -4.82
C ASP A 268 -19.59 -13.98 -4.67
N LEU A 269 -19.34 -12.73 -4.28
CA LEU A 269 -20.32 -11.64 -4.26
C LEU A 269 -20.55 -10.98 -5.64
N GLY A 270 -20.11 -11.61 -6.73
CA GLY A 270 -20.38 -11.19 -8.10
C GLY A 270 -19.48 -10.06 -8.61
N LYS A 271 -18.29 -9.87 -8.02
CA LYS A 271 -17.33 -8.83 -8.41
C LYS A 271 -16.12 -9.45 -9.12
N PRO A 272 -16.12 -9.54 -10.47
CA PRO A 272 -15.14 -10.33 -11.23
C PRO A 272 -13.69 -9.82 -11.08
N TYR A 273 -13.49 -8.55 -10.74
CA TYR A 273 -12.15 -7.99 -10.57
C TYR A 273 -11.37 -8.60 -9.39
N PHE A 274 -12.02 -9.15 -8.36
CA PHE A 274 -11.30 -9.81 -7.25
C PHE A 274 -10.62 -11.10 -7.67
N LYS A 275 -11.20 -11.81 -8.64
CA LYS A 275 -10.55 -12.95 -9.29
C LYS A 275 -9.28 -12.50 -9.99
N SER A 276 -9.36 -11.40 -10.74
CA SER A 276 -8.21 -10.83 -11.46
C SER A 276 -7.11 -10.36 -10.52
N ILE A 277 -7.46 -9.75 -9.38
CA ILE A 277 -6.48 -9.39 -8.32
C ILE A 277 -5.81 -10.64 -7.76
N THR A 278 -6.58 -11.69 -7.46
CA THR A 278 -6.06 -12.95 -6.91
C THR A 278 -5.07 -13.61 -7.88
N GLU A 279 -5.46 -13.76 -9.14
CA GLU A 279 -4.61 -14.33 -10.19
C GLU A 279 -3.36 -13.48 -10.44
N PHE A 280 -3.51 -12.15 -10.42
CA PHE A 280 -2.39 -11.22 -10.50
C PHE A 280 -1.40 -11.42 -9.35
N VAL A 281 -1.87 -11.46 -8.09
CA VAL A 281 -0.98 -11.64 -6.93
C VAL A 281 -0.26 -12.98 -7.01
N HIS A 282 -0.96 -14.09 -7.32
CA HIS A 282 -0.31 -15.40 -7.45
C HIS A 282 0.73 -15.44 -8.58
N ALA A 283 0.43 -14.84 -9.73
CA ALA A 283 1.34 -14.84 -10.88
C ALA A 283 2.53 -13.88 -10.71
N LYS A 284 2.32 -12.75 -10.04
CA LYS A 284 3.28 -11.62 -10.00
C LYS A 284 3.94 -11.43 -8.65
N PHE A 285 3.52 -12.15 -7.63
CA PHE A 285 4.18 -12.25 -6.34
C PHE A 285 4.34 -13.74 -5.97
N PRO A 286 5.11 -14.51 -6.76
CA PRO A 286 5.23 -15.96 -6.62
C PRO A 286 6.13 -16.37 -5.43
N PHE A 287 6.07 -15.60 -4.34
CA PHE A 287 6.92 -15.73 -3.18
C PHE A 287 6.18 -16.47 -2.08
N ASP A 288 6.94 -17.23 -1.29
CA ASP A 288 6.51 -17.98 -0.13
C ASP A 288 7.38 -17.68 1.08
N ALA A 289 7.02 -18.20 2.25
CA ALA A 289 7.78 -18.01 3.49
C ALA A 289 9.27 -18.42 3.41
N SER A 290 9.64 -19.26 2.44
CA SER A 290 11.02 -19.73 2.23
C SER A 290 11.82 -18.86 1.27
N SER A 291 11.15 -17.95 0.56
CA SER A 291 11.78 -17.05 -0.41
C SER A 291 12.80 -16.14 0.25
N ARG A 292 13.89 -15.87 -0.48
CA ARG A 292 15.07 -15.15 0.02
C ARG A 292 15.55 -14.12 -0.98
N PHE A 293 16.17 -13.08 -0.46
CA PHE A 293 16.89 -12.12 -1.27
C PHE A 293 18.18 -12.74 -1.81
N ARG A 294 18.31 -12.77 -3.13
CA ARG A 294 19.51 -13.23 -3.82
C ARG A 294 20.57 -12.15 -3.72
N LEU A 295 21.75 -12.53 -3.23
CA LEU A 295 22.93 -11.65 -3.10
C LEU A 295 23.48 -11.25 -4.47
#